data_AF-A0A662HNZ8-F1
#
_entry.id   AF-A0A662HNZ8-F1
#
_cell.length_a   1.000
_cell.length_b   1.000
_cell.length_c   1.000
_cell.angle_alpha   90.00
_cell.angle_beta   90.00
_cell.angle_gamma   90.00
#
_symmetry.space_group_name_H-M   'P 1'
#
loop_
_entity.id
_entity.type
_entity.pdbx_description
1 polymer ?
#
loop_
_entity_poly.entity_id
_entity_poly.type
_entity_poly.pdbx_seq_one_letter_code
_entity_poly.pdbx_strand_id
1 'polypeptide(L)' 'PIHPYAVWKYLKEGYGVDISVKTVYLHVRKLEEMGLVERVAVDSSGRLRVMYAATDMGYELLQHTYQG' A
#
# COMPACT_ATOMS: atom_id res chain seq x y z
N PRO A 1 -8.47 2.42 2.23
CA PRO A 1 -7.19 2.66 2.94
C PRO A 1 -6.68 1.37 3.60
N ILE A 2 -5.39 1.07 3.49
CA ILE A 2 -4.77 -0.13 4.06
C ILE A 2 -3.46 0.21 4.77
N HIS A 3 -3.16 -0.50 5.86
CA HIS A 3 -1.90 -0.37 6.57
C HIS A 3 -0.82 -1.25 5.89
N PRO A 4 0.45 -0.81 5.76
CA PRO A 4 1.49 -1.57 5.04
C PRO A 4 1.74 -2.98 5.62
N TYR A 5 1.59 -3.15 6.94
CA TYR A 5 1.65 -4.47 7.56
C TYR A 5 0.53 -5.42 7.07
N ALA A 6 -0.68 -4.91 6.82
CA ALA A 6 -1.75 -5.72 6.26
C ALA A 6 -1.44 -6.13 4.82
N VAL A 7 -0.83 -5.24 4.01
CA VAL A 7 -0.32 -5.57 2.67
C VAL A 7 0.69 -6.71 2.74
N TRP A 8 1.67 -6.63 3.64
CA TRP A 8 2.64 -7.70 3.85
C TRP A 8 1.96 -9.03 4.22
N LYS A 9 0.99 -8.99 5.13
CA LYS A 9 0.24 -10.18 5.55
C LYS A 9 -0.50 -10.81 4.38
N TYR A 10 -1.17 -10.02 3.53
CA TYR A 10 -1.85 -10.52 2.33
C TYR A 10 -0.88 -11.11 1.32
N LEU A 11 0.27 -10.47 1.07
CA LEU A 11 1.30 -11.01 0.16
C LEU A 11 1.81 -12.36 0.65
N LYS A 12 2.11 -12.48 1.94
CA LYS A 12 2.62 -13.72 2.54
C LYS A 12 1.57 -14.83 2.59
N GLU A 13 0.40 -14.56 3.15
CA GLU A 13 -0.63 -15.58 3.43
C GLU A 13 -1.56 -15.82 2.24
N GLY A 14 -1.89 -14.78 1.48
CA GLY A 14 -2.83 -14.86 0.36
C GLY A 14 -2.18 -15.22 -0.98
N TYR A 15 -0.93 -14.82 -1.20
CA TYR A 15 -0.23 -15.02 -2.48
C TYR A 15 1.04 -15.86 -2.37
N GLY A 16 1.43 -16.30 -1.17
CA GLY A 16 2.65 -17.08 -0.94
C GLY A 16 3.95 -16.32 -1.22
N VAL A 17 3.89 -14.98 -1.30
CA VAL A 17 5.04 -14.12 -1.61
C VAL A 17 5.85 -13.89 -0.34
N ASP A 18 7.04 -14.48 -0.27
CA ASP A 18 7.95 -14.32 0.87
C ASP A 18 8.86 -13.10 0.70
N ILE A 19 8.38 -11.94 1.18
CA ILE A 19 9.16 -10.70 1.25
C ILE A 19 9.16 -10.16 2.67
N SER A 20 10.24 -9.47 3.03
CA SER A 20 10.36 -8.87 4.36
C SER A 20 9.35 -7.74 4.56
N VAL A 21 8.85 -7.56 5.79
CA VAL A 21 8.00 -6.41 6.15
C VAL A 21 8.68 -5.09 5.77
N LYS A 22 9.99 -4.95 6.04
CA LYS A 22 10.76 -3.74 5.70
C LYS A 22 10.71 -3.45 4.19
N THR A 23 10.80 -4.49 3.37
CA THR A 23 10.70 -4.39 1.91
C THR A 23 9.33 -3.87 1.49
N VAL A 24 8.24 -4.33 2.13
CA VAL A 24 6.89 -3.81 1.87
C VAL A 24 6.79 -2.32 2.18
N TYR A 25 7.29 -1.90 3.35
CA TYR A 25 7.32 -0.48 3.72
C TYR A 25 8.15 0.37 2.75
N LEU A 26 9.29 -0.16 2.28
CA LEU A 26 10.12 0.50 1.27
C LEU A 26 9.34 0.70 -0.05
N HIS A 27 8.65 -0.34 -0.53
CA HIS A 27 7.88 -0.25 -1.76
C HIS A 27 6.69 0.70 -1.63
N VAL A 28 5.95 0.65 -0.53
CA VAL A 28 4.83 1.59 -0.28
C VAL A 28 5.33 3.03 -0.27
N ARG A 29 6.48 3.31 0.35
CA ARG A 29 7.09 4.64 0.32
C ARG A 29 7.47 5.08 -1.10
N LYS A 30 8.01 4.18 -1.92
CA LYS A 30 8.32 4.49 -3.33
C LYS A 30 7.04 4.81 -4.12
N LEU A 31 5.97 4.04 -3.91
CA LEU A 31 4.67 4.32 -4.54
C LEU A 31 4.11 5.68 -4.11
N GLU A 32 4.34 6.07 -2.86
CA GLU A 32 3.98 7.40 -2.34
C GLU A 32 4.81 8.50 -3.01
N GLU A 33 6.13 8.32 -3.10
CA GLU A 33 7.05 9.26 -3.78
C GLU A 33 6.70 9.41 -5.27
N MET A 34 6.12 8.38 -5.88
CA MET A 34 5.62 8.40 -7.26
C MET A 34 4.21 8.99 -7.40
N GLY A 35 3.54 9.34 -6.29
CA GLY A 35 2.17 9.88 -6.31
C GLY A 35 1.09 8.86 -6.66
N LEU A 36 1.40 7.55 -6.62
CA LEU A 36 0.46 6.46 -6.89
C LEU A 36 -0.37 6.06 -5.67
N VAL A 37 0.15 6.33 -4.48
CA VAL A 37 -0.56 6.18 -3.21
C VAL A 37 -0.34 7.40 -2.33
N GLU A 38 -1.27 7.67 -1.44
CA GLU A 38 -1.19 8.78 -0.49
C GLU A 38 -1.40 8.30 0.95
N ARG A 39 -0.79 9.02 1.90
CA ARG A 39 -0.99 8.76 3.33
C ARG A 39 -2.31 9.35 3.79
N VAL A 40 -3.15 8.48 4.34
CA VAL A 40 -4.38 8.84 5.04
C VAL A 40 -4.17 8.58 6.53
N ALA A 41 -4.17 9.64 7.34
CA ALA A 41 -4.15 9.51 8.79
C ALA A 41 -5.53 9.08 9.27
N VAL A 42 -5.66 7.89 9.86
CA VAL A 42 -6.91 7.44 10.47
C VAL A 42 -6.72 7.46 11.98
N ASP A 43 -7.43 8.39 12.65
CA ASP A 43 -7.54 8.40 14.10
C ASP A 43 -8.43 7.23 14.53
N SER A 44 -7.78 6.16 14.97
CA SER A 44 -8.46 5.05 15.63
C SER A 44 -8.11 5.17 17.12
N SER A 45 -8.97 5.83 17.88
CA SER A 45 -8.92 5.83 19.35
C SER A 45 -7.67 6.45 19.96
N GLY A 46 -7.17 7.58 19.42
CA GLY A 46 -6.08 8.35 20.02
C GLY A 46 -4.67 7.92 19.60
N ARG A 47 -4.54 7.00 18.64
CA ARG A 47 -3.25 6.66 18.01
C ARG A 47 -3.34 6.92 16.52
N LEU A 48 -2.60 7.92 16.04
CA LEU A 48 -2.42 8.20 14.62
C LEU A 48 -1.86 6.94 13.94
N ARG A 49 -2.68 6.28 13.13
CA ARG A 49 -2.25 5.19 12.25
C ARG A 49 -2.08 5.74 10.85
N VAL A 50 -0.88 5.55 10.31
CA VAL A 50 -0.59 5.86 8.90
C VAL A 50 -1.17 4.74 8.05
N MET A 51 -2.21 5.05 7.30
CA MET A 51 -2.78 4.18 6.27
C MET A 51 -2.46 4.74 4.89
N TYR A 52 -2.56 3.91 3.86
CA TYR A 52 -2.35 4.32 2.47
C TYR A 52 -3.60 4.06 1.64
N ALA A 53 -3.92 4.99 0.75
CA ALA A 53 -4.94 4.83 -0.29
C ALA A 53 -4.31 5.03 -1.67
N ALA A 54 -4.86 4.39 -2.71
CA ALA A 54 -4.45 4.67 -4.08
C ALA A 54 -5.00 6.03 -4.51
N THR A 55 -4.18 6.80 -5.23
CA THR A 55 -4.60 8.04 -5.88
C THR A 55 -5.31 7.73 -7.20
N ASP A 56 -5.97 8.72 -7.81
CA ASP A 56 -6.57 8.56 -9.14
C ASP A 56 -5.54 8.08 -10.17
N MET A 57 -4.33 8.64 -10.14
CA MET A 57 -3.20 8.20 -10.97
C MET A 57 -2.82 6.73 -10.72
N GLY A 58 -2.84 6.31 -9.45
CA GLY A 58 -2.61 4.92 -9.07
C GLY A 58 -3.66 3.97 -9.65
N TYR A 59 -4.93 4.38 -9.65
CA TYR A 59 -6.02 3.61 -10.24
C TYR A 59 -5.91 3.51 -11.77
N GLU A 60 -5.62 4.62 -12.46
CA GLU A 60 -5.42 4.64 -13.91
C GLU A 60 -4.29 3.68 -14.33
N LEU A 61 -3.14 3.73 -13.64
CA LEU A 61 -2.01 2.85 -13.92
C LEU A 61 -2.38 1.36 -13.74
N LEU A 62 -3.12 1.03 -12.69
CA LEU A 62 -3.57 -0.34 -12.44
C LEU A 62 -4.49 -0.83 -13.56
N GLN A 63 -5.43 0.00 -14.04
CA GLN A 63 -6.32 -0.37 -15.14
C GLN A 63 -5.55 -0.68 -16.42
N HIS A 64 -4.52 0.10 -16.75
CA HIS A 64 -3.67 -0.16 -17.91
C HIS A 64 -2.81 -1.42 -17.75
N THR A 65 -2.35 -1.72 -16.54
CA THR A 65 -1.45 -2.86 -16.29
C THR A 65 -2.20 -4.20 -16.23
N TYR A 66 -3.44 -4.22 -15.74
CA TYR A 66 -4.26 -5.45 -15.63
C TYR A 66 -5.00 -5.83 -16.92
N GLN A 67 -4.98 -4.97 -17.95
CA GLN A 67 -5.51 -5.28 -19.29
C GLN A 67 -4.44 -5.77 -20.28
N GLY A 68 -3.19 -5.91 -19.83
CA GLY A 68 -2.05 -6.41 -20.61
C GLY A 68 -1.78 -7.89 -20.44
#